data_AF-A0A961V6P1-F1
#
_entry.id   AF-A0A961V6P1-F1
#
_cell.length_a   1.000
_cell.length_b   1.000
_cell.length_c   1.000
_cell.angle_alpha   90.00
_cell.angle_beta   90.00
_cell.angle_gamma   90.00
#
_symmetry.space_group_name_H-M   'P 1'
#
loop_
_entity.id
_entity.type
_entity.pdbx_description
1 polymer ?
#
loop_
_entity_poly.entity_id
_entity_poly.type
_entity_poly.pdbx_seq_one_letter_code
_entity_poly.pdbx_strand_id
1 'polypeptide(L)'
;MTEHPSKPTGSAEPWLAMDSGVIRHAIDPSLLGHAEITPSGRFEAGSYASFTLVYTAGKFGIDDSGSLRVCFRFASDQGNPQFDDPAGANYCTVEASNGAVLQLRFDPKGNVRPWDRTLWI
;
A
#
# COMPACT_ATOMS: atom_id res chain seq x y z
N MET A 1 -46.57 1.29 39.74
CA MET A 1 -46.12 1.72 38.41
C MET A 1 -44.65 2.09 38.55
N THR A 2 -43.78 1.12 38.35
CA THR A 2 -42.32 1.28 38.46
C THR A 2 -41.76 0.98 37.08
N GLU A 3 -41.31 2.02 36.40
CA GLU A 3 -40.71 1.90 35.06
C GLU A 3 -39.35 1.20 35.17
N HIS A 4 -39.17 0.15 34.38
CA HIS A 4 -37.86 -0.43 34.15
C HIS A 4 -37.08 0.48 33.18
N PRO A 5 -35.82 0.85 33.47
CA PRO A 5 -35.02 1.59 32.51
C PRO A 5 -34.73 0.71 31.29
N SER A 6 -34.99 1.26 30.10
CA SER A 6 -34.68 0.65 28.82
C SER A 6 -33.16 0.44 28.66
N LYS A 7 -32.74 -0.74 28.20
CA LYS A 7 -31.33 -1.00 27.85
C LYS A 7 -30.84 -0.04 26.77
N PRO A 8 -29.61 0.46 26.85
CA PRO A 8 -29.02 1.25 25.77
C PRO A 8 -28.85 0.38 24.52
N THR A 9 -29.40 0.85 23.41
CA THR A 9 -29.17 0.32 22.07
C THR A 9 -27.80 0.74 21.57
N GLY A 10 -26.79 -0.10 21.79
CA GLY A 10 -25.49 -0.04 21.15
C GLY A 10 -25.25 -1.30 20.33
N SER A 11 -25.27 -1.18 19.00
CA SER A 11 -24.57 -2.09 18.08
C SER A 11 -23.06 -2.01 18.34
N ALA A 12 -22.21 -3.03 18.25
CA ALA A 12 -22.34 -4.40 17.78
C ALA A 12 -21.29 -5.23 18.55
N GLU A 13 -21.59 -6.51 18.81
CA GLU A 13 -20.60 -7.56 19.09
C GLU A 13 -19.51 -7.22 20.14
N PRO A 14 -19.74 -7.44 21.45
CA PRO A 14 -18.77 -7.15 22.52
C PRO A 14 -17.43 -7.90 22.39
N TRP A 15 -17.36 -8.97 21.59
CA TRP A 15 -16.11 -9.65 21.20
C TRP A 15 -15.25 -8.85 20.21
N LEU A 16 -15.83 -7.88 19.49
CA LEU A 16 -15.06 -6.81 18.85
C LEU A 16 -14.47 -5.84 19.86
N ALA A 17 -14.78 -5.89 21.15
CA ALA A 17 -14.14 -5.04 22.17
C ALA A 17 -13.12 -5.81 23.04
N MET A 18 -13.09 -7.14 22.95
CA MET A 18 -12.09 -7.94 23.66
C MET A 18 -10.69 -7.68 23.10
N ASP A 19 -9.82 -7.21 23.98
CA ASP A 19 -8.45 -6.78 23.72
C ASP A 19 -7.49 -7.74 24.43
N SER A 20 -6.59 -8.37 23.68
CA SER A 20 -5.53 -9.23 24.21
C SER A 20 -4.24 -8.48 24.54
N GLY A 21 -4.27 -7.14 24.60
CA GLY A 21 -3.17 -6.30 25.05
C GLY A 21 -2.23 -5.79 23.95
N VAL A 22 -2.69 -5.68 22.70
CA VAL A 22 -1.88 -5.11 21.60
C VAL A 22 -2.71 -4.08 20.84
N ILE A 23 -2.21 -2.85 20.79
CA ILE A 23 -2.89 -1.68 20.21
C ILE A 23 -3.40 -1.98 18.79
N ARG A 24 -4.71 -1.85 18.57
CA ARG A 24 -5.36 -2.15 17.28
C ARG A 24 -5.01 -1.15 16.17
N HIS A 25 -4.88 0.12 16.54
CA HIS A 25 -4.48 1.21 15.65
C HIS A 25 -3.48 2.08 16.39
N ALA A 26 -2.18 1.80 16.23
CA ALA A 26 -1.13 2.60 16.86
C ALA A 26 -1.15 4.06 16.39
N ILE A 27 -1.72 4.31 15.20
CA ILE A 27 -1.95 5.63 14.61
C ILE A 27 -3.39 5.66 14.11
N ASP A 28 -4.10 6.77 14.36
CA ASP A 28 -5.44 7.00 13.79
C ASP A 28 -5.39 6.91 12.26
N PRO A 29 -6.24 6.11 11.60
CA PRO A 29 -6.22 5.95 10.15
C PRO A 29 -6.30 7.26 9.36
N SER A 30 -6.96 8.29 9.89
CA SER A 30 -7.03 9.62 9.26
C SER A 30 -5.69 10.35 9.19
N LEU A 31 -4.70 9.89 9.98
CA LEU A 31 -3.34 10.44 10.01
C LEU A 31 -2.37 9.66 9.11
N LEU A 32 -2.79 8.49 8.60
CA LEU A 32 -1.99 7.67 7.69
C LEU A 32 -1.99 8.26 6.28
N GLY A 33 -0.94 7.96 5.52
CA GLY A 33 -0.91 8.24 4.09
C GLY A 33 -1.83 7.30 3.30
N HIS A 34 -2.02 7.60 2.02
CA HIS A 34 -2.81 6.77 1.11
C HIS A 34 -2.07 6.60 -0.22
N ALA A 35 -2.45 5.58 -0.98
CA ALA A 35 -1.93 5.34 -2.31
C ALA A 35 -3.07 5.19 -3.31
N GLU A 36 -2.89 5.75 -4.50
CA GLU A 36 -3.81 5.63 -5.61
C GLU A 36 -3.06 5.14 -6.84
N ILE A 37 -3.69 4.25 -7.61
CA ILE A 37 -3.14 3.73 -8.86
C ILE A 37 -4.09 4.07 -10.01
N THR A 38 -3.53 4.59 -11.09
CA THR A 38 -4.26 4.93 -12.32
C THR A 38 -3.49 4.44 -13.54
N PRO A 39 -4.15 4.13 -14.67
CA PRO A 39 -5.61 4.04 -14.82
C PRO A 39 -6.20 2.85 -14.04
N SER A 40 -7.48 2.95 -13.68
CA SER A 40 -8.25 1.84 -13.12
C SER A 40 -9.11 1.19 -14.21
N GLY A 41 -9.43 -0.10 -14.07
CA GLY A 41 -10.31 -0.80 -15.01
C GLY A 41 -9.82 -2.17 -15.42
N ARG A 42 -10.22 -2.59 -16.63
CA ARG A 42 -9.82 -3.86 -17.24
C ARG A 42 -8.77 -3.60 -18.31
N PHE A 43 -7.72 -4.41 -18.32
CA PHE A 43 -6.62 -4.33 -19.26
C PHE A 43 -6.49 -5.66 -20.00
N GLU A 44 -6.01 -5.61 -21.23
CA GLU A 44 -5.78 -6.81 -22.04
C GLU A 44 -4.58 -7.60 -21.50
N ALA A 45 -4.77 -8.91 -21.30
CA ALA A 45 -3.72 -9.79 -20.83
C ALA A 45 -2.67 -10.02 -21.92
N GLY A 46 -1.38 -10.11 -21.56
CA GLY A 46 -0.29 -10.25 -22.53
C GLY A 46 0.03 -8.99 -23.34
N SER A 47 -0.55 -7.85 -22.97
CA SER A 47 -0.25 -6.53 -23.56
C SER A 47 0.54 -5.64 -22.60
N TYR A 48 1.14 -4.57 -23.12
CA TYR A 48 1.74 -3.53 -22.29
C TYR A 48 0.69 -2.52 -21.82
N ALA A 49 0.77 -2.14 -20.54
CA ALA A 49 0.04 -1.04 -19.96
C ALA A 49 0.96 -0.24 -19.03
N SER A 50 0.72 1.07 -18.94
CA SER A 50 1.43 1.97 -18.02
C SER A 50 0.51 2.38 -16.88
N PHE A 51 1.05 2.35 -15.67
CA PHE A 51 0.33 2.75 -14.46
C PHE A 51 1.15 3.80 -13.70
N THR A 52 0.44 4.75 -13.09
CA THR A 52 0.98 5.72 -12.15
C THR A 52 0.45 5.38 -10.77
N LEU A 53 1.36 5.07 -9.85
CA LEU A 53 1.09 4.92 -8.43
C LEU A 53 1.53 6.19 -7.71
N VAL A 54 0.60 6.89 -7.07
CA VAL A 54 0.90 8.06 -6.24
C VAL A 54 0.68 7.68 -4.78
N TYR A 55 1.73 7.80 -3.97
CA TYR A 55 1.60 7.75 -2.51
C TYR A 55 1.63 9.17 -1.94
N THR A 56 0.56 9.53 -1.23
CA THR A 56 0.48 10.78 -0.47
C THR A 56 0.80 10.48 0.99
N ALA A 57 1.91 11.04 1.48
CA ALA A 57 2.31 10.86 2.87
C ALA A 57 1.28 11.44 3.84
N GLY A 58 1.06 10.74 4.96
CA GLY A 58 0.20 11.19 6.05
C GLY A 58 0.87 12.22 6.95
N LYS A 59 0.27 12.50 8.11
CA LYS A 59 0.71 13.54 9.06
C LYS A 59 2.20 13.43 9.44
N PHE A 60 2.73 12.22 9.50
CA PHE A 60 4.07 11.95 10.03
C PHE A 60 5.13 11.72 8.94
N GLY A 61 4.76 11.70 7.66
CA GLY A 61 5.72 11.44 6.59
C GLY A 61 6.27 10.00 6.59
N ILE A 62 7.39 9.83 5.91
CA ILE A 62 8.26 8.65 5.97
C ILE A 62 9.58 9.14 6.56
N ASP A 63 10.04 8.49 7.63
CA ASP A 63 11.27 8.87 8.33
C ASP A 63 12.53 8.47 7.54
N ASP A 64 13.68 9.00 7.94
CA ASP A 64 14.98 8.59 7.41
C ASP A 64 15.14 7.07 7.56
N SER A 65 15.61 6.39 6.50
CA SER A 65 15.66 4.92 6.36
C SER A 65 14.32 4.18 6.21
N GLY A 66 13.19 4.91 6.26
CA GLY A 66 11.90 4.38 5.82
C GLY A 66 11.91 4.05 4.32
N SER A 67 11.01 3.15 3.90
CA SER A 67 10.90 2.74 2.50
C SER A 67 9.46 2.48 2.10
N LEU A 68 9.17 2.64 0.81
CA LEU A 68 7.95 2.13 0.22
C LEU A 68 8.26 0.80 -0.49
N ARG A 69 7.31 -0.13 -0.42
CA ARG A 69 7.42 -1.43 -1.09
C ARG A 69 6.17 -1.70 -1.90
N VAL A 70 6.32 -1.68 -3.22
CA VAL A 70 5.26 -2.07 -4.15
C VAL A 70 5.45 -3.55 -4.47
N CYS A 71 4.51 -4.38 -4.00
CA CYS A 71 4.61 -5.82 -4.09
C CYS A 71 3.67 -6.36 -5.17
N PHE A 72 4.20 -7.20 -6.04
CA PHE A 72 3.50 -7.79 -7.18
C PHE A 72 3.29 -9.28 -6.96
N ARG A 73 2.21 -9.84 -7.53
CA ARG A 73 2.02 -11.29 -7.48
C ARG A 73 3.10 -12.02 -8.28
N PHE A 74 3.62 -13.10 -7.74
CA PHE A 74 4.60 -13.95 -8.41
C PHE A 74 4.04 -14.56 -9.71
N ALA A 75 2.77 -14.97 -9.66
CA ALA A 75 2.01 -15.48 -10.80
C ALA A 75 1.44 -14.29 -11.57
N SER A 76 2.29 -13.66 -12.38
CA SER A 76 1.96 -12.62 -13.35
C SER A 76 2.85 -12.78 -14.59
N ASP A 77 2.38 -12.25 -15.72
CA ASP A 77 3.13 -12.06 -16.96
C ASP A 77 3.93 -10.75 -16.96
N GLN A 78 3.88 -10.00 -15.85
CA GLN A 78 4.61 -8.74 -15.69
C GLN A 78 6.13 -8.98 -15.74
N GLY A 79 6.82 -8.24 -16.60
CA GLY A 79 8.27 -8.21 -16.66
C GLY A 79 8.89 -7.53 -15.43
N ASN A 80 10.19 -7.71 -15.24
CA ASN A 80 10.92 -6.96 -14.22
C ASN A 80 11.00 -5.49 -14.65
N PRO A 81 10.78 -4.53 -13.73
CA PRO A 81 10.99 -3.12 -14.03
C PRO A 81 12.47 -2.88 -14.33
N GLN A 82 12.73 -1.92 -15.20
CA GLN A 82 14.06 -1.36 -15.45
C GLN A 82 13.98 0.16 -15.35
N PHE A 83 15.10 0.80 -15.02
CA PHE A 83 15.13 2.22 -14.62
C PHE A 83 16.00 3.09 -15.54
N ASP A 84 16.57 2.52 -16.60
CA ASP A 84 17.65 3.12 -17.37
C ASP A 84 17.23 3.54 -18.80
N ASP A 85 16.38 2.74 -19.46
CA ASP A 85 15.97 2.96 -20.85
C ASP A 85 14.51 3.45 -20.93
N PRO A 86 14.25 4.77 -21.10
CA PRO A 86 12.89 5.28 -21.15
C PRO A 86 12.06 4.79 -22.35
N ALA A 87 12.70 4.27 -23.40
CA ALA A 87 12.00 3.70 -24.55
C ALA A 87 11.85 2.16 -24.45
N GLY A 88 12.51 1.55 -23.47
CA GLY A 88 12.54 0.10 -23.26
C GLY A 88 11.27 -0.43 -22.60
N ALA A 89 10.99 -1.71 -22.82
CA ALA A 89 9.91 -2.40 -22.12
C ALA A 89 10.11 -2.37 -20.60
N ASN A 90 9.00 -2.32 -19.86
CA ASN A 90 8.98 -2.30 -18.39
C ASN A 90 9.75 -1.11 -17.78
N TYR A 91 9.90 -0.01 -18.50
CA TYR A 91 10.47 1.21 -17.93
C TYR A 91 9.65 1.69 -16.74
N CYS A 92 10.33 1.98 -15.64
CA CYS A 92 9.75 2.49 -14.41
C CYS A 92 10.57 3.69 -13.94
N THR A 93 9.88 4.75 -13.55
CA THR A 93 10.46 5.90 -12.89
C THR A 93 9.76 6.14 -11.57
N VAL A 94 10.49 6.77 -10.66
CA VAL A 94 9.95 7.20 -9.37
C VAL A 94 10.50 8.59 -9.08
N GLU A 95 9.63 9.47 -8.63
CA GLU A 95 9.98 10.82 -8.20
C GLU A 95 9.41 11.10 -6.81
N ALA A 96 10.12 11.94 -6.05
CA ALA A 96 9.64 12.47 -4.79
C ALA A 96 9.32 13.96 -4.96
N SER A 97 8.09 14.36 -4.64
CA SER A 97 7.62 15.75 -4.81
C SER A 97 8.37 16.78 -3.96
N ASN A 98 9.09 16.32 -2.93
CA ASN A 98 9.91 17.14 -2.04
C ASN A 98 11.42 17.07 -2.34
N GLY A 99 11.83 16.39 -3.41
CA GLY A 99 13.24 16.25 -3.77
C GLY A 99 14.05 15.28 -2.92
N ALA A 100 13.40 14.37 -2.15
CA ALA A 100 14.10 13.30 -1.46
C ALA A 100 14.91 12.45 -2.44
N VAL A 101 16.14 12.08 -2.04
CA VAL A 101 16.97 11.16 -2.82
C VAL A 101 16.45 9.74 -2.64
N LEU A 102 16.06 9.10 -3.73
CA LEU A 102 15.46 7.76 -3.72
C LEU A 102 16.47 6.71 -4.14
N GLN A 103 16.40 5.54 -3.50
CA GLN A 103 17.17 4.36 -3.92
C GLN A 103 16.21 3.29 -4.42
N LEU A 104 16.25 2.99 -5.71
CA LEU A 104 15.39 1.97 -6.30
C LEU A 104 16.07 0.61 -6.33
N ARG A 105 15.33 -0.44 -5.95
CA ARG A 105 15.77 -1.83 -6.09
C ARG A 105 14.58 -2.73 -6.39
N PHE A 106 14.72 -3.61 -7.39
CA PHE A 106 13.77 -4.69 -7.60
C PHE A 106 14.29 -6.01 -7.04
N ASP A 107 13.52 -6.66 -6.17
CA ASP A 107 13.82 -7.95 -5.57
C ASP A 107 12.72 -8.97 -5.92
N PRO A 108 13.01 -10.00 -6.74
CA PRO A 108 12.05 -11.05 -7.08
C PRO A 108 11.54 -11.87 -5.89
N LYS A 109 12.19 -11.80 -4.72
CA LYS A 109 11.82 -12.50 -3.49
C LYS A 109 11.84 -11.59 -2.25
N GLY A 110 11.58 -10.30 -2.43
CA GLY A 110 11.69 -9.28 -1.38
C GLY A 110 10.52 -9.21 -0.38
N ASN A 111 9.51 -10.07 -0.52
CA ASN A 111 8.32 -10.07 0.35
C ASN A 111 7.64 -11.46 0.44
N VAL A 112 6.56 -11.56 1.22
CA VAL A 112 5.84 -12.81 1.48
C VAL A 112 5.00 -13.25 0.27
N ARG A 113 5.04 -14.55 -0.05
CA ARG A 113 4.20 -15.13 -1.10
C ARG A 113 2.69 -14.94 -0.80
N PRO A 114 1.84 -14.70 -1.81
CA PRO A 114 2.14 -14.72 -3.25
C PRO A 114 2.67 -13.39 -3.81
N TRP A 115 3.02 -12.41 -2.97
CA TRP A 115 3.41 -11.05 -3.35
C TRP A 115 4.91 -10.81 -3.17
N ASP A 116 5.76 -11.73 -3.62
CA ASP A 116 7.20 -11.75 -3.32
C ASP A 116 8.04 -10.82 -4.20
N ARG A 117 7.65 -10.61 -5.46
CA ARG A 117 8.27 -9.62 -6.36
C ARG A 117 8.04 -8.21 -5.84
N THR A 118 9.11 -7.49 -5.52
CA THR A 118 9.00 -6.21 -4.81
C THR A 118 9.85 -5.12 -5.45
N LEU A 119 9.23 -4.01 -5.81
CA LEU A 119 9.92 -2.74 -6.03
C LEU A 119 10.09 -2.05 -4.66
N TRP A 120 11.34 -1.89 -4.25
CA TRP A 120 11.75 -1.11 -3.10
C TRP A 120 12.12 0.30 -3.56
N ILE A 121 11.60 1.29 -2.83
CA ILE A 121 11.81 2.72 -3.01
C ILE A 121 12.31 3.31 -1.69
#